data_AF-A0A2M7C5P6-F1
#
_entry.id   AF-A0A2M7C5P6-F1
#
_cell.length_a   1.000
_cell.length_b   1.000
_cell.length_c   1.000
_cell.angle_alpha   90.00
_cell.angle_beta   90.00
_cell.angle_gamma   90.00
#
_symmetry.space_group_name_H-M   'P 1'
#
loop_
_entity.id
_entity.type
_entity.pdbx_description
1 polymer ?
#
loop_
_entity_poly.entity_id
_entity_poly.type
_entity_poly.pdbx_seq_one_letter_code
_entity_poly.pdbx_strand_id
1 'polypeptide(L)'
;MVEIGKFNKLKVVKHVDFGVYLDGGELGEILMPVRYVPEDCKDGGIVEVFVYRDSEDRVIATTEQPLAVREDFAFLKAVTVNNIGAFLDWGLMKDLFVPFREQETKMEEGKSYVVKIYLDKKSDRIAASSRLSRFLDQTP
;
A
#
# COMPACT_ATOMS: atom_id res chain seq x y z
N MET A 1 4.84 0.96 -16.52
CA MET A 1 5.47 1.70 -15.41
C MET A 1 4.95 1.08 -14.13
N VAL A 2 5.81 0.82 -13.15
CA VAL A 2 5.39 0.22 -11.88
C VAL A 2 4.67 1.27 -11.03
N GLU A 3 3.50 0.92 -10.53
CA GLU A 3 2.65 1.82 -9.75
C GLU A 3 2.61 1.42 -8.28
N ILE A 4 3.11 2.31 -7.43
CA ILE A 4 3.00 2.17 -5.97
C ILE A 4 1.53 2.27 -5.56
N GLY A 5 1.11 1.33 -4.72
CA GLY A 5 -0.24 1.20 -4.20
C GLY A 5 -1.20 0.51 -5.14
N LYS A 6 -0.70 -0.22 -6.15
CA LYS A 6 -1.49 -1.02 -7.09
C LYS A 6 -0.86 -2.40 -7.30
N PHE A 7 -1.63 -3.29 -7.91
CA PHE A 7 -1.11 -4.55 -8.42
C PHE A 7 -0.32 -4.33 -9.71
N ASN A 8 0.81 -5.00 -9.80
CA ASN A 8 1.74 -4.93 -10.91
C ASN A 8 2.15 -6.35 -11.31
N LYS A 9 2.27 -6.61 -12.62
CA LYS A 9 2.83 -7.86 -13.14
C LYS A 9 4.31 -7.67 -13.39
N LEU A 10 5.15 -8.19 -12.49
CA LEU A 10 6.60 -7.98 -12.51
C LEU A 10 7.34 -9.28 -12.83
N LYS A 11 8.48 -9.14 -13.51
CA LYS A 11 9.33 -10.27 -13.88
C LYS A 11 10.28 -10.61 -12.73
N VAL A 12 10.44 -11.90 -12.44
CA VAL A 12 11.44 -12.40 -11.48
C VAL A 12 12.83 -12.28 -12.10
N VAL A 13 13.73 -11.58 -11.41
CA VAL A 13 15.11 -11.32 -11.85
C VAL A 13 16.07 -12.36 -11.26
N LYS A 14 15.95 -12.63 -9.96
CA LYS A 14 16.78 -13.60 -9.23
C LYS A 14 16.18 -14.01 -7.90
N HIS A 15 16.45 -15.23 -7.47
CA HIS A 15 16.18 -15.73 -6.12
C HIS A 15 17.36 -15.47 -5.17
N VAL A 16 17.04 -15.19 -3.92
CA VAL A 16 17.97 -15.03 -2.79
C VAL A 16 17.40 -15.71 -1.55
N ASP A 17 18.21 -15.95 -0.52
CA ASP A 17 17.79 -16.70 0.67
C ASP A 17 16.58 -16.09 1.40
N PHE A 18 16.37 -14.78 1.27
CA PHE A 18 15.30 -14.04 1.95
C PHE A 18 14.17 -13.57 1.02
N GLY A 19 14.11 -14.04 -0.24
CA GLY A 19 13.02 -13.72 -1.16
C GLY A 19 13.43 -13.76 -2.62
N VAL A 20 12.73 -12.98 -3.44
CA VAL A 20 13.04 -12.82 -4.86
C VAL A 20 13.07 -11.34 -5.24
N TYR A 21 13.98 -10.98 -6.13
CA TYR A 21 13.99 -9.65 -6.73
C TYR A 21 13.15 -9.63 -8.00
N LEU A 22 12.31 -8.61 -8.12
CA LEU A 22 11.43 -8.37 -9.24
C LEU A 22 11.92 -7.13 -10.01
N ASP A 23 11.75 -7.15 -11.33
CA ASP A 23 12.09 -6.02 -12.20
C ASP A 23 11.07 -4.89 -12.01
N GLY A 24 11.47 -3.84 -11.28
CA GLY A 24 10.68 -2.65 -11.02
C GLY A 24 10.85 -1.54 -12.05
N GLY A 25 11.61 -1.76 -13.14
CA GLY A 25 11.93 -0.73 -14.12
C GLY A 25 12.67 0.45 -13.50
N GLU A 26 12.08 1.64 -13.58
CA GLU A 26 12.67 2.90 -13.04
C GLU A 26 12.84 2.88 -11.52
N LEU A 27 12.08 2.04 -10.80
CA LEU A 27 12.23 1.86 -9.35
C LEU A 27 13.38 0.91 -8.98
N GLY A 28 14.08 0.34 -9.97
CA GLY A 28 15.13 -0.66 -9.76
C GLY A 28 14.58 -2.05 -9.41
N GLU A 29 15.40 -2.88 -8.78
CA GLU A 29 14.97 -4.20 -8.30
C GLU A 29 14.11 -4.05 -7.02
N ILE A 30 12.91 -4.62 -7.03
CA ILE A 30 11.98 -4.61 -5.90
C ILE A 30 12.01 -5.98 -5.21
N LEU A 31 12.23 -6.01 -3.90
CA LEU A 31 12.24 -7.27 -3.15
C LEU A 31 10.80 -7.73 -2.86
N MET A 32 10.51 -8.99 -3.16
CA MET A 32 9.40 -9.75 -2.58
C MET A 32 9.96 -10.71 -1.51
N PRO A 33 9.74 -10.42 -0.21
CA PRO A 33 10.22 -11.28 0.87
C PRO A 33 9.75 -12.73 0.75
N VAL A 34 10.57 -13.68 1.21
CA VAL A 34 10.36 -15.14 1.08
C VAL A 34 8.97 -15.62 1.47
N ARG A 35 8.38 -15.03 2.52
CA ARG A 35 7.03 -15.38 3.00
C ARG A 35 5.90 -15.11 1.99
N TYR A 36 6.17 -14.27 0.99
CA TYR A 36 5.21 -13.87 -0.05
C TYR A 36 5.50 -14.53 -1.39
N VAL A 37 6.57 -15.33 -1.50
CA VAL A 37 6.96 -15.98 -2.75
C VAL A 37 6.06 -17.20 -3.01
N PRO A 38 5.32 -17.24 -4.13
CA PRO A 38 4.56 -18.44 -4.51
C PRO A 38 5.47 -19.65 -4.74
N GLU A 39 4.97 -20.86 -4.48
CA GLU A 39 5.75 -22.11 -4.65
C GLU A 39 6.22 -22.33 -6.09
N ASP A 40 5.47 -21.84 -7.08
CA ASP A 40 5.75 -21.99 -8.51
C ASP A 40 6.55 -20.80 -9.10
N CYS A 41 7.05 -19.90 -8.25
CA CYS A 41 7.82 -18.73 -8.66
C CYS A 41 9.19 -19.13 -9.22
N LYS A 42 9.38 -18.95 -10.53
CA LYS A 42 10.62 -19.30 -11.27
C LYS A 42 11.32 -18.05 -11.79
N ASP A 43 12.64 -18.13 -11.92
CA ASP A 43 13.45 -17.11 -12.58
C ASP A 43 12.92 -16.79 -13.97
N GLY A 44 12.82 -15.50 -14.29
CA GLY A 44 12.27 -15.02 -15.55
C GLY A 44 10.76 -15.13 -15.69
N GLY A 45 10.07 -15.76 -14.73
CA GLY A 45 8.61 -15.81 -14.64
C GLY A 45 8.00 -14.44 -14.33
N ILE A 46 6.68 -14.33 -14.49
CA ILE A 46 5.92 -13.12 -14.15
C ILE A 46 5.05 -13.43 -12.95
N VAL A 47 5.06 -12.53 -11.96
CA VAL A 47 4.22 -12.62 -10.77
C VAL A 47 3.39 -11.34 -10.64
N GLU A 48 2.12 -11.48 -10.26
CA GLU A 48 1.26 -10.35 -9.91
C GLU A 48 1.45 -10.02 -8.43
N VAL A 49 1.86 -8.80 -8.13
CA VAL A 49 2.22 -8.36 -6.78
C VAL A 49 1.68 -6.97 -6.49
N PHE A 50 1.30 -6.72 -5.25
CA PHE A 50 1.03 -5.40 -4.73
C PHE A 50 2.35 -4.71 -4.32
N VAL A 51 2.60 -3.51 -4.85
CA VAL A 51 3.84 -2.76 -4.58
C VAL A 51 3.54 -1.62 -3.60
N TYR A 52 4.25 -1.58 -2.48
CA TYR A 52 4.08 -0.55 -1.44
C TYR A 52 5.37 -0.29 -0.66
N ARG A 53 5.34 0.69 0.24
CA ARG A 53 6.45 0.94 1.17
C ARG A 53 6.20 0.28 2.52
N ASP A 54 7.17 -0.50 2.99
CA ASP A 54 7.13 -1.16 4.30
C ASP A 54 7.31 -0.16 5.47
N SER A 55 7.53 -0.67 6.69
CA SER A 55 7.78 0.14 7.89
C SER A 55 9.18 0.78 7.92
N GLU A 56 10.13 0.28 7.12
CA GLU A 56 11.49 0.81 6.94
C GLU A 56 11.58 1.77 5.73
N ASP A 57 10.45 2.16 5.15
CA ASP A 57 10.32 3.05 4.00
C ASP A 57 10.91 2.50 2.69
N ARG A 58 11.12 1.17 2.62
CA ARG A 58 11.61 0.49 1.41
C ARG A 58 10.45 0.12 0.50
N VAL A 59 10.64 0.28 -0.81
CA VAL A 59 9.68 -0.24 -1.81
C VAL A 59 9.80 -1.77 -1.83
N ILE A 60 8.70 -2.45 -1.52
CA ILE A 60 8.60 -3.90 -1.50
C ILE A 60 7.39 -4.38 -2.31
N ALA A 61 7.44 -5.65 -2.70
CA ALA A 61 6.35 -6.36 -3.33
C ALA A 61 5.78 -7.43 -2.39
N THR A 62 4.47 -7.63 -2.42
CA THR A 62 3.79 -8.71 -1.70
C THR A 62 2.71 -9.35 -2.58
N THR A 63 2.44 -10.64 -2.36
CA THR A 63 1.28 -11.34 -2.93
C THR A 63 0.06 -11.27 -2.02
N GLU A 64 0.20 -10.67 -0.83
CA GLU A 64 -0.95 -10.34 0.02
C GLU A 64 -1.87 -9.34 -0.67
N GLN A 65 -3.16 -9.48 -0.40
CA GLN A 65 -4.19 -8.61 -0.96
C GLN A 65 -4.61 -7.59 0.10
N PRO A 66 -4.32 -6.29 -0.09
CA PRO A 66 -4.87 -5.28 0.79
C PRO A 66 -6.39 -5.23 0.67
N LEU A 67 -7.06 -4.72 1.70
CA LEU A 67 -8.52 -4.52 1.69
C LEU A 67 -8.98 -3.49 0.64
N ALA A 68 -8.07 -2.62 0.17
CA ALA A 68 -8.30 -1.64 -0.87
C ALA A 68 -6.98 -1.10 -1.43
N VAL A 69 -6.97 -0.63 -2.68
CA VAL A 69 -5.78 -0.12 -3.37
C VAL A 69 -5.81 1.41 -3.54
N ARG A 70 -4.71 2.00 -4.03
CA ARG A 70 -4.64 3.42 -4.35
C ARG A 70 -5.77 3.80 -5.31
N GLU A 71 -6.39 4.95 -5.07
CA GLU A 71 -7.58 5.45 -5.76
C GLU A 71 -8.90 4.79 -5.32
N ASP A 72 -8.92 3.82 -4.43
CA ASP A 72 -10.17 3.31 -3.88
C ASP A 72 -10.73 4.22 -2.79
N PHE A 73 -12.06 4.21 -2.67
CA PHE A 73 -12.74 4.56 -1.43
C PHE A 73 -12.98 3.27 -0.63
N ALA A 74 -12.61 3.25 0.64
CA ALA A 74 -12.67 2.06 1.47
C ALA A 74 -13.21 2.36 2.87
N PHE A 75 -13.98 1.43 3.42
CA PHE A 75 -14.44 1.50 4.81
C PHE A 75 -13.54 0.64 5.70
N LEU A 76 -12.60 1.29 6.39
CA LEU A 76 -11.53 0.60 7.14
C LEU A 76 -11.58 0.96 8.62
N LYS A 77 -11.17 0.02 9.47
CA LYS A 77 -11.16 0.16 10.92
C LYS A 77 -9.87 0.83 11.39
N ALA A 78 -9.95 1.85 12.24
CA ALA A 78 -8.80 2.39 12.94
C ALA A 78 -8.33 1.40 14.01
N VAL A 79 -7.13 0.84 13.83
CA VAL A 79 -6.53 -0.13 14.77
C VAL A 79 -5.59 0.53 15.75
N THR A 80 -5.07 1.71 15.45
CA THR A 80 -4.25 2.49 16.38
C THR A 80 -4.40 3.98 16.09
N VAL A 81 -4.40 4.80 17.14
CA VAL A 81 -4.31 6.27 17.04
C VAL A 81 -3.18 6.76 17.92
N ASN A 82 -2.29 7.57 17.38
CA ASN A 82 -1.15 8.12 18.12
C ASN A 82 -1.01 9.64 17.92
N ASN A 83 0.15 10.21 18.24
CA ASN A 83 0.42 11.65 18.17
C ASN A 83 0.61 12.21 16.75
N ILE A 84 0.66 11.37 15.71
CA ILE A 84 0.80 11.82 14.30
C ILE A 84 -0.46 11.57 13.45
N GLY A 85 -1.36 10.69 13.89
CA GLY A 85 -2.60 10.40 13.19
C GLY A 85 -3.21 9.07 13.60
N ALA A 86 -3.96 8.48 12.69
CA ALA A 86 -4.57 7.16 12.85
C ALA A 86 -4.00 6.17 11.83
N PHE A 87 -4.05 4.90 12.19
CA PHE A 87 -3.61 3.78 11.39
C PHE A 87 -4.81 2.85 11.20
N LEU A 88 -5.18 2.64 9.94
CA LEU A 88 -6.33 1.82 9.58
C LEU A 88 -5.86 0.42 9.17
N ASP A 89 -6.60 -0.60 9.59
CA ASP A 89 -6.42 -1.97 9.11
C ASP A 89 -6.50 -1.97 7.58
N TRP A 90 -5.39 -2.31 6.95
CA TRP A 90 -5.27 -2.33 5.50
C TRP A 90 -5.27 -3.75 4.93
N GLY A 91 -5.34 -4.78 5.78
CA GLY A 91 -5.16 -6.17 5.35
C GLY A 91 -3.73 -6.53 4.96
N LEU A 92 -2.76 -5.67 5.26
CA LEU A 92 -1.33 -5.90 5.08
C LEU A 92 -0.61 -5.88 6.41
N MET A 93 0.64 -6.33 6.42
CA MET A 93 1.52 -6.24 7.60
C MET A 93 1.66 -4.81 8.16
N LYS A 94 1.48 -3.80 7.30
CA LYS A 94 1.51 -2.38 7.66
C LYS A 94 0.12 -1.78 7.51
N ASP A 95 -0.29 -1.04 8.53
CA ASP A 95 -1.54 -0.29 8.52
C ASP A 95 -1.47 0.97 7.65
N LEU A 96 -2.63 1.38 7.14
CA LEU A 96 -2.79 2.55 6.29
C LEU A 96 -2.86 3.83 7.14
N PHE A 97 -1.88 4.72 6.94
CA PHE A 97 -1.79 5.94 7.72
C PHE A 97 -2.77 7.03 7.25
N VAL A 98 -3.45 7.66 8.21
CA VAL A 98 -4.31 8.83 8.02
C VAL A 98 -3.80 9.96 8.92
N PRO A 99 -3.05 10.94 8.37
CA PRO A 99 -2.56 12.07 9.17
C PRO A 99 -3.71 12.96 9.63
N PHE A 100 -3.58 13.63 10.78
CA PHE A 100 -4.65 14.47 11.33
C PHE A 100 -5.21 15.53 10.36
N ARG A 101 -4.37 16.09 9.49
CA ARG A 101 -4.80 17.07 8.47
C ARG A 101 -5.77 16.49 7.43
N GLU A 102 -5.74 15.17 7.23
CA GLU A 102 -6.60 14.42 6.32
C GLU A 102 -7.77 13.73 7.05
N GLN A 103 -7.94 14.00 8.34
CA GLN A 103 -9.09 13.56 9.12
C GLN A 103 -10.19 14.64 9.07
N GLU A 104 -11.37 14.28 8.60
CA GLU A 104 -12.55 15.17 8.63
C GLU A 104 -13.03 15.35 10.07
N THR A 105 -13.13 14.24 10.80
CA THR A 105 -13.29 14.19 12.25
C THR A 105 -12.15 13.36 12.84
N LYS A 106 -11.71 13.69 14.06
CA LYS A 106 -10.63 12.95 14.73
C LYS A 106 -11.02 11.47 14.84
N MET A 107 -10.18 10.60 14.31
CA MET A 107 -10.42 9.16 14.35
C MET A 107 -10.17 8.61 15.75
N GLU A 108 -10.96 7.60 16.11
CA GLU A 108 -10.87 6.90 17.39
C GLU A 108 -10.57 5.42 17.12
N GLU A 109 -9.69 4.86 17.94
CA GLU A 109 -9.34 3.44 17.87
C GLU A 109 -10.59 2.56 18.03
N GLY A 110 -10.67 1.51 17.22
CA GLY A 110 -11.79 0.58 17.20
C GLY A 110 -12.95 0.97 16.29
N LYS A 111 -13.05 2.24 15.85
CA LYS A 111 -14.09 2.71 14.92
C LYS A 111 -13.67 2.57 13.46
N SER A 112 -14.64 2.57 12.55
CA SER A 112 -14.41 2.47 11.11
C SER A 112 -14.81 3.73 10.35
N TYR A 113 -14.07 4.04 9.29
CA TYR A 113 -14.19 5.29 8.54
C TYR A 113 -14.12 5.02 7.05
N VAL A 114 -14.92 5.76 6.27
CA VAL A 114 -14.74 5.81 4.82
C VAL A 114 -13.58 6.73 4.51
N VAL A 115 -12.60 6.24 3.75
CA VAL A 115 -11.42 6.99 3.35
C VAL A 115 -11.14 6.83 1.86
N LYS A 116 -10.54 7.85 1.26
CA LYS A 116 -9.90 7.79 -0.04
C LYS A 116 -8.42 7.45 0.13
N ILE A 117 -7.95 6.40 -0.55
CA ILE A 117 -6.53 6.04 -0.58
C ILE A 117 -5.83 6.80 -1.71
N TYR A 118 -4.70 7.43 -1.41
CA TYR A 118 -3.95 8.23 -2.37
C TYR A 118 -2.43 8.07 -2.17
N LEU A 119 -1.67 8.39 -3.22
CA LEU A 119 -0.21 8.51 -3.14
C LEU A 119 0.16 9.96 -2.83
N ASP A 120 0.83 10.20 -1.71
CA ASP A 120 1.39 11.50 -1.39
C ASP A 120 2.62 11.76 -2.27
N LYS A 121 2.45 12.56 -3.32
CA LYS A 121 3.50 12.86 -4.30
C LYS A 121 4.78 13.47 -3.72
N LYS A 122 4.72 14.04 -2.51
CA LYS A 122 5.91 14.61 -1.86
C LYS A 122 6.78 13.55 -1.18
N SER A 123 6.14 12.56 -0.57
CA SER A 123 6.84 11.51 0.21
C SER A 123 6.89 10.17 -0.51
N ASP A 124 6.15 10.03 -1.61
CA ASP A 124 5.96 8.78 -2.34
C ASP A 124 5.40 7.64 -1.46
N ARG A 125 4.60 8.02 -0.45
CA ARG A 125 3.93 7.10 0.48
C ARG A 125 2.44 7.05 0.23
N ILE A 126 1.87 5.87 0.46
CA ILE A 126 0.42 5.68 0.42
C ILE A 126 -0.15 6.13 1.76
N ALA A 127 -1.20 6.94 1.68
CA ALA A 127 -1.94 7.43 2.82
C ALA A 127 -3.44 7.44 2.50
N ALA A 128 -4.26 7.64 3.52
CA ALA A 128 -5.70 7.81 3.38
C ALA A 128 -6.17 9.17 3.88
N SER A 129 -7.32 9.60 3.37
CA SER A 129 -8.03 10.81 3.79
C SER A 129 -9.51 10.55 3.94
N SER A 130 -10.10 10.98 5.06
CA SER A 130 -11.55 10.97 5.27
C SER A 130 -12.20 12.29 4.81
N ARG A 131 -11.41 13.27 4.34
CA ARG A 131 -11.91 14.51 3.73
C ARG A 131 -12.35 14.26 2.30
N LEU A 132 -13.42 13.46 2.13
CA LEU A 132 -13.83 12.93 0.84
C LEU A 132 -14.17 14.01 -0.19
N SER A 133 -14.64 15.18 0.24
CA SER A 133 -14.97 16.33 -0.61
C SER A 133 -13.80 16.84 -1.46
N ARG A 134 -12.55 16.49 -1.12
CA ARG A 134 -11.36 16.81 -1.93
C ARG A 134 -11.18 15.90 -3.14
N PHE A 135 -11.90 14.78 -3.20
CA PHE A 135 -11.71 13.71 -4.17
C PHE A 135 -12.98 13.36 -4.96
N LEU A 136 -14.07 14.06 -4.68
CA LEU A 136 -15.32 13.94 -5.41
C LEU A 136 -15.41 15.08 -6.41
N ASP A 137 -15.90 14.78 -7.61
CA ASP A 137 -16.24 15.82 -8.58
C ASP A 137 -17.31 16.73 -7.98
N GLN A 138 -17.06 18.03 -8.02
CA GLN A 138 -18.01 19.04 -7.53
C GLN A 138 -19.06 19.39 -8.58
N THR A 139 -19.01 18.73 -9.74
CA THR A 139 -19.90 18.94 -10.88
C THR A 139 -20.56 17.60 -11.22
N PRO A 140 -21.91 17.54 -11.30
CA PRO A 140 -22.65 16.31 -11.65
C PRO A 140 -22.40 15.81 -13.06
#